data_AF-H8X709-F1
#
_entry.id   AF-H8X709-F1
#
_cell.length_a   1.000
_cell.length_b   1.000
_cell.length_c   1.000
_cell.angle_alpha   90.00
_cell.angle_beta   90.00
_cell.angle_gamma   90.00
#
_symmetry.space_group_name_H-M   'P 1'
#
loop_
_entity.id
_entity.type
_entity.pdbx_description
1 polymer ?
#
loop_
_entity_poly.entity_id
_entity_poly.type
_entity_poly.pdbx_seq_one_letter_code
_entity_poly.pdbx_strand_id
1 'polypeptide(L)'
;MMKYKDIVPIGTVLIIAATSFGLGAIYGNWPYDINTLWRATDPNGFSKSLVHYQTWANAPMYIHYVLHAVGFLGLVGHFIKLYKPDEEAKYFEYGSLALFMIAIVIYLTNLRTGINAAITGEWGEVDSATGINVIAASQVMIILVLVGVLVLQGGLYYAQWYDEELKKEFYENEARDAASAAERQAKQEEDIIAGDSANVEIIAENDGTAIDTKGKKKKNTVKKRKS
;
A
#
# COMPACT_ATOMS: atom_id res chain seq x y z
N MET A 1 20.12 -12.82 -1.04
CA MET A 1 20.07 -11.51 -0.35
C MET A 1 18.67 -10.95 -0.53
N MET A 2 17.95 -10.67 0.54
CA MET A 2 16.58 -10.14 0.49
C MET A 2 16.61 -8.70 -0.06
N LYS A 3 15.76 -8.38 -1.05
CA LYS A 3 15.68 -7.02 -1.60
C LYS A 3 14.80 -6.16 -0.71
N TYR A 4 14.98 -4.84 -0.75
CA TYR A 4 14.17 -3.90 0.04
C TYR A 4 12.67 -4.08 -0.20
N LYS A 5 12.26 -4.30 -1.46
CA LYS A 5 10.86 -4.56 -1.82
C LYS A 5 10.25 -5.76 -1.08
N ASP A 6 11.07 -6.76 -0.74
CA ASP A 6 10.62 -7.95 -0.02
C ASP A 6 10.40 -7.67 1.48
N ILE A 7 10.99 -6.58 2.02
CA ILE A 7 10.88 -6.16 3.42
C ILE A 7 9.70 -5.21 3.64
N VAL A 8 9.26 -4.47 2.61
CA VAL A 8 8.14 -3.51 2.70
C VAL A 8 6.86 -4.16 3.25
N PRO A 9 6.43 -5.37 2.82
CA PRO A 9 5.28 -6.03 3.40
C PRO A 9 5.43 -6.36 4.88
N ILE A 10 6.65 -6.68 5.34
CA ILE A 10 6.95 -6.89 6.76
C ILE A 10 6.68 -5.62 7.54
N GLY A 11 7.08 -4.46 6.99
CA GLY A 11 6.77 -3.15 7.57
C GLY A 11 5.27 -2.95 7.77
N THR A 12 4.46 -3.25 6.74
CA THR A 12 2.99 -3.16 6.83
C THR A 12 2.42 -4.08 7.92
N VAL A 13 2.88 -5.33 7.99
CA VAL A 13 2.43 -6.29 9.01
C VAL A 13 2.76 -5.79 10.43
N LEU A 14 3.96 -5.25 10.64
CA LEU A 14 4.36 -4.69 11.94
C LEU A 14 3.47 -3.52 12.36
N ILE A 15 3.16 -2.61 11.42
CA ILE A 15 2.26 -1.46 11.69
C ILE A 15 0.86 -1.94 12.05
N ILE A 16 0.26 -2.82 11.25
CA ILE A 16 -1.10 -3.32 11.48
C ILE A 16 -1.17 -4.09 12.80
N ALA A 17 -0.23 -5.01 13.04
CA ALA A 17 -0.20 -5.80 14.26
C ALA A 17 -0.06 -4.93 15.52
N ALA A 18 0.85 -3.95 15.51
CA ALA A 18 1.03 -3.03 16.63
C ALA A 18 -0.21 -2.15 16.86
N THR A 19 -0.82 -1.65 15.79
CA THR A 19 -2.03 -0.82 15.84
C THR A 19 -3.23 -1.60 16.38
N SER A 20 -3.45 -2.83 15.89
CA SER A 20 -4.51 -3.72 16.38
C SER A 20 -4.30 -4.13 17.84
N PHE A 21 -3.06 -4.39 18.25
CA PHE A 21 -2.74 -4.64 19.66
C PHE A 21 -3.06 -3.42 20.53
N GLY A 22 -2.67 -2.22 20.09
CA GLY A 22 -2.98 -0.97 20.79
C GLY A 22 -4.49 -0.75 20.95
N LEU A 23 -5.26 -0.92 19.87
CA LEU A 23 -6.72 -0.84 19.92
C LEU A 23 -7.33 -1.90 20.86
N GLY A 24 -6.81 -3.13 20.86
CA GLY A 24 -7.22 -4.18 21.78
C GLY A 24 -6.91 -3.85 23.24
N ALA A 25 -5.74 -3.27 23.52
CA ALA A 25 -5.37 -2.82 24.86
C ALA A 25 -6.32 -1.72 25.37
N ILE A 26 -6.71 -0.78 24.49
CA ILE A 26 -7.66 0.28 24.84
C ILE A 26 -9.07 -0.25 25.02
N TYR A 27 -9.51 -1.20 24.20
CA TYR A 27 -10.80 -1.87 24.37
C TYR A 27 -10.93 -2.49 25.77
N GLY A 28 -9.84 -3.03 26.33
CA GLY A 28 -9.80 -3.53 27.71
C GLY A 28 -10.09 -2.47 28.78
N ASN A 29 -9.87 -1.19 28.51
CA ASN A 29 -10.17 -0.08 29.42
C ASN A 29 -11.64 0.37 29.34
N TRP A 30 -12.32 0.08 28.23
CA TRP A 30 -13.68 0.59 27.95
C TRP A 30 -14.73 0.25 29.02
N PRO A 31 -14.78 -0.96 29.60
CA PRO A 31 -15.76 -1.29 30.64
C PRO A 31 -15.68 -0.40 31.88
N TYR A 32 -14.51 0.18 32.14
CA TYR A 32 -14.27 1.06 33.29
C TYR A 32 -14.60 2.52 32.96
N ASP A 33 -14.35 2.95 31.73
CA ASP A 33 -14.53 4.35 31.28
C ASP A 33 -15.92 4.66 30.71
N ILE A 34 -16.73 3.64 30.42
CA ILE A 34 -18.07 3.86 29.87
C ILE A 34 -18.96 4.70 30.81
N ASN A 35 -18.77 4.55 32.13
CA ASN A 35 -19.53 5.30 33.14
C ASN A 35 -18.88 6.64 33.54
N THR A 36 -17.74 7.01 32.93
CA THR A 36 -17.08 8.30 33.16
C THR A 36 -17.39 9.28 32.02
N LEU A 37 -17.39 8.81 30.77
CA LEU A 37 -17.62 9.63 29.59
C LEU A 37 -19.05 9.61 29.02
N TRP A 38 -19.65 8.42 28.92
CA TRP A 38 -20.81 8.22 28.04
C TRP A 38 -22.11 8.05 28.79
N ARG A 39 -22.04 7.47 29.98
CA ARG A 39 -23.21 7.14 30.81
C ARG A 39 -22.90 7.54 32.24
N ALA A 40 -23.86 8.12 32.94
CA ALA A 40 -23.75 8.35 34.39
C ALA A 40 -24.69 7.40 35.14
N THR A 41 -24.76 6.14 34.68
CA THR A 41 -25.74 5.16 35.18
C THR A 41 -25.27 4.41 36.42
N ASP A 42 -23.97 4.27 36.61
CA ASP A 42 -23.39 3.67 37.80
C ASP A 42 -22.82 4.77 38.71
N PRO A 43 -23.39 4.98 39.91
CA PRO A 43 -22.85 5.94 40.88
C PRO A 43 -21.38 5.67 41.27
N ASN A 44 -20.90 4.44 41.10
CA ASN A 44 -19.52 4.04 41.40
C ASN A 44 -18.61 4.06 40.16
N GLY A 45 -19.06 4.60 39.02
CA GLY A 45 -18.29 4.63 37.77
C GLY A 45 -16.90 5.26 37.93
N PHE A 46 -16.83 6.41 38.60
CA PHE A 46 -15.58 7.08 38.92
C PHE A 46 -14.63 6.18 39.73
N SER A 47 -15.10 5.62 40.86
CA SER A 47 -14.28 4.77 41.73
C SER A 47 -13.76 3.53 41.00
N LYS A 48 -14.58 2.93 40.13
CA LYS A 48 -14.16 1.78 39.31
C LYS A 48 -13.06 2.13 38.32
N SER A 49 -13.20 3.27 37.62
CA SER A 49 -12.17 3.75 36.69
C SER A 49 -10.88 4.15 37.42
N LEU A 50 -10.99 4.82 38.57
CA LEU A 50 -9.83 5.17 39.41
C LEU A 50 -9.06 3.92 39.87
N VAL A 51 -9.74 2.93 40.43
CA VAL A 51 -9.12 1.67 40.89
C VAL A 51 -8.50 0.90 39.71
N HIS A 52 -9.14 0.91 38.54
CA HIS A 52 -8.59 0.32 37.32
C HIS A 52 -7.25 0.95 36.93
N TYR A 53 -7.20 2.28 36.85
CA TYR A 53 -5.97 2.99 36.49
C TYR A 53 -4.87 2.85 37.55
N GLN A 54 -5.23 2.82 38.84
CA GLN A 54 -4.28 2.49 39.91
C GLN A 54 -3.75 1.05 39.80
N THR A 55 -4.61 0.09 39.44
CA THR A 55 -4.21 -1.31 39.23
C THR A 55 -3.25 -1.42 38.06
N TRP A 56 -3.56 -0.76 36.94
CA TRP A 56 -2.68 -0.74 35.78
C TRP A 56 -1.34 -0.07 36.09
N ALA A 57 -1.33 1.02 36.87
CA ALA A 57 -0.10 1.71 37.23
C ALA A 57 0.83 0.92 38.16
N ASN A 58 0.24 0.12 39.06
CA ASN A 58 0.96 -0.74 39.98
C ASN A 58 1.24 -2.14 39.39
N ALA A 59 0.88 -2.37 38.13
CA ALA A 59 1.16 -3.61 37.45
C ALA A 59 2.68 -3.88 37.41
N PRO A 60 3.10 -5.16 37.47
CA PRO A 60 4.50 -5.49 37.30
C PRO A 60 5.06 -4.91 36.00
N MET A 61 6.29 -4.39 36.05
CA MET A 61 6.84 -3.56 35.00
C MET A 61 6.94 -4.24 33.62
N TYR A 62 7.05 -5.58 33.60
CA TYR A 62 7.03 -6.35 32.36
C TYR A 62 5.73 -6.19 31.57
N ILE A 63 4.58 -5.90 32.21
CA ILE A 63 3.31 -5.63 31.52
C ILE A 63 3.43 -4.34 30.70
N HIS A 64 4.03 -3.30 31.27
CA HIS A 64 4.31 -2.07 30.54
C HIS A 64 5.33 -2.30 29.42
N TYR A 65 6.38 -3.11 29.65
CA TYR A 65 7.37 -3.40 28.61
C TYR A 65 6.77 -4.07 27.38
N VAL A 66 5.79 -4.96 27.55
CA VAL A 66 5.08 -5.56 26.41
C VAL A 66 4.39 -4.49 25.56
N LEU A 67 3.65 -3.56 26.18
CA LEU A 67 2.99 -2.46 25.46
C LEU A 67 3.98 -1.61 24.68
N HIS A 68 5.08 -1.18 25.33
CA HIS A 68 6.10 -0.35 24.69
C HIS A 68 6.85 -1.10 23.58
N ALA A 69 7.14 -2.40 23.77
CA ALA A 69 7.80 -3.22 22.77
C ALA A 69 6.94 -3.36 21.52
N VAL A 70 5.64 -3.62 21.66
CA VAL A 70 4.72 -3.69 20.52
C VAL A 70 4.56 -2.33 19.83
N GLY A 71 4.46 -1.24 20.60
CA GLY A 71 4.47 0.12 20.03
C GLY A 71 5.75 0.43 19.25
N PHE A 72 6.91 -0.01 19.77
CA PHE A 72 8.20 0.13 19.09
C PHE A 72 8.28 -0.69 17.80
N LEU A 73 7.72 -1.91 17.78
CA LEU A 73 7.61 -2.69 16.55
C LEU A 73 6.78 -1.97 15.48
N GLY A 74 5.71 -1.29 15.87
CA GLY A 74 4.94 -0.41 14.97
C GLY A 74 5.79 0.71 14.37
N LEU A 75 6.61 1.39 15.19
CA LEU A 75 7.56 2.41 14.71
C LEU A 75 8.60 1.83 13.75
N VAL A 76 9.15 0.66 14.06
CA VAL A 76 10.08 -0.04 13.17
C VAL A 76 9.41 -0.32 11.82
N GLY A 77 8.14 -0.74 11.82
CA GLY A 77 7.37 -0.93 10.60
C GLY A 77 7.24 0.35 9.75
N HIS A 78 6.94 1.49 10.39
CA HIS A 78 6.93 2.78 9.69
C HIS A 78 8.29 3.15 9.11
N PHE A 79 9.37 3.01 9.88
CA PHE A 79 10.71 3.35 9.41
C PHE A 79 11.20 2.45 8.28
N ILE A 80 10.81 1.17 8.27
CA ILE A 80 11.07 0.27 7.14
C ILE A 80 10.48 0.86 5.85
N LYS A 81 9.21 1.28 5.87
CA LYS A 81 8.53 1.80 4.67
C LYS A 81 9.01 3.20 4.25
N LEU A 82 9.54 3.98 5.20
CA LEU A 82 10.06 5.33 4.97
C LEU A 82 11.48 5.38 4.40
N TYR A 83 12.24 4.30 4.45
CA TYR A 83 13.65 4.33 4.03
C TYR A 83 13.82 4.64 2.53
N LYS A 84 12.95 4.09 1.68
CA LYS A 84 12.85 4.41 0.25
C LYS A 84 11.36 4.51 -0.11
N PRO A 85 10.75 5.68 0.11
CA PRO A 85 9.32 5.86 -0.09
C PRO A 85 9.01 5.87 -1.58
N ASP A 86 7.93 5.20 -1.96
CA ASP A 86 7.37 5.27 -3.30
C ASP A 86 6.68 6.64 -3.49
N GLU A 87 6.87 7.29 -4.64
CA GLU A 87 6.30 8.62 -4.93
C GLU A 87 4.77 8.63 -4.82
N GLU A 88 4.11 7.53 -5.18
CA GLU A 88 2.65 7.39 -5.18
C GLU A 88 2.13 7.05 -3.77
N ALA A 89 2.94 6.36 -2.95
CA ALA A 89 2.55 5.91 -1.61
C ALA A 89 3.00 6.85 -0.48
N LYS A 90 3.98 7.73 -0.70
CA LYS A 90 4.68 8.46 0.38
C LYS A 90 3.74 9.24 1.30
N TYR A 91 2.67 9.84 0.78
CA TYR A 91 1.73 10.61 1.59
C TYR A 91 0.88 9.73 2.51
N PHE A 92 0.51 8.52 2.07
CA PHE A 92 -0.16 7.54 2.91
C PHE A 92 0.76 7.09 4.06
N GLU A 93 2.04 6.86 3.78
CA GLU A 93 3.02 6.46 4.80
C GLU A 93 3.31 7.59 5.80
N TYR A 94 3.52 8.82 5.32
CA TYR A 94 3.75 9.97 6.19
C TYR A 94 2.54 10.25 7.07
N GLY A 95 1.33 10.22 6.50
CA GLY A 95 0.10 10.39 7.26
C GLY A 95 -0.09 9.30 8.30
N SER A 96 0.21 8.05 7.94
CA SER A 96 0.09 6.91 8.85
C SER A 96 1.10 7.00 10.00
N LEU A 97 2.37 7.35 9.72
CA LEU A 97 3.35 7.62 10.78
C LEU A 97 2.91 8.79 11.67
N ALA A 98 2.42 9.88 11.08
CA ALA A 98 2.00 11.05 11.86
C ALA A 98 0.89 10.70 12.85
N LEU A 99 -0.14 9.95 12.43
CA LEU A 99 -1.20 9.48 13.31
C LEU A 99 -0.67 8.54 14.41
N PHE A 100 0.25 7.64 14.07
CA PHE A 100 0.88 6.76 15.05
C PHE A 100 1.72 7.54 16.08
N MET A 101 2.43 8.57 15.64
CA MET A 101 3.17 9.47 16.52
C MET A 101 2.25 10.27 17.43
N ILE A 102 1.11 10.75 16.93
CA ILE A 102 0.10 11.43 17.76
C ILE A 102 -0.42 10.50 18.85
N ALA A 103 -0.67 9.22 18.54
CA ALA A 103 -1.06 8.22 19.54
C ALA A 103 0.00 8.08 20.66
N ILE A 104 1.29 8.02 20.29
CA ILE A 104 2.40 7.94 21.25
C ILE A 104 2.46 9.21 22.11
N VAL A 105 2.32 10.39 21.51
CA VAL A 105 2.36 11.65 22.25
C VAL A 105 1.23 11.70 23.26
N ILE A 106 -0.02 11.43 22.85
CA ILE A 106 -1.17 11.41 23.77
C ILE A 106 -0.98 10.38 24.89
N TYR A 107 -0.44 9.19 24.56
CA TYR A 107 -0.11 8.18 25.56
C TYR A 107 0.86 8.72 26.62
N LEU A 108 1.96 9.36 26.19
CA LEU A 108 3.00 9.86 27.08
C LEU A 108 2.52 11.08 27.90
N THR A 109 1.87 12.04 27.26
CA THR A 109 1.54 13.33 27.89
C THR A 109 0.27 13.27 28.73
N ASN A 110 -0.74 12.53 28.28
CA ASN A 110 -2.04 12.52 28.94
C ASN A 110 -2.22 11.25 29.79
N LEU A 111 -1.98 10.09 29.19
CA LEU A 111 -2.24 8.82 29.85
C LEU A 111 -1.24 8.54 30.98
N ARG A 112 0.07 8.61 30.69
CA ARG A 112 1.11 8.39 31.71
C ARG A 112 1.04 9.42 32.83
N THR A 113 0.85 10.69 32.50
CA THR A 113 0.70 11.76 33.50
C THR A 113 -0.55 11.57 34.36
N GLY A 114 -1.70 11.32 33.73
CA GLY A 114 -2.95 11.12 34.46
C GLY A 114 -2.92 9.88 35.36
N ILE A 115 -2.23 8.84 34.94
CA ILE A 115 -2.09 7.61 35.73
C ILE A 115 -1.14 7.82 36.91
N ASN A 116 -0.08 8.62 36.75
CA ASN A 116 0.72 9.05 37.89
C ASN A 116 -0.10 9.91 38.87
N ALA A 117 -0.97 10.80 38.38
CA ALA A 117 -1.90 11.56 39.22
C ALA A 117 -2.90 10.65 39.96
N ALA A 118 -3.36 9.57 39.32
CA ALA A 118 -4.25 8.59 39.93
C ALA A 118 -3.63 7.84 41.13
N ILE A 119 -2.31 7.67 41.15
CA ILE A 119 -1.60 7.08 42.30
C ILE A 119 -1.27 8.14 43.35
N THR A 120 -0.74 9.29 42.93
CA THR A 120 -0.21 10.32 43.85
C THR A 120 -1.33 11.14 44.49
N GLY A 121 -2.50 11.22 43.86
CA GLY A 121 -3.56 12.13 44.23
C GLY A 121 -3.32 13.57 43.78
N GLU A 122 -2.23 13.84 43.06
CA GLU A 122 -1.85 15.16 42.59
C GLU A 122 -2.43 15.45 41.19
N TRP A 123 -3.65 15.98 41.16
CA TRP A 123 -4.37 16.28 39.91
C TRP A 123 -4.12 17.69 39.36
N GLY A 124 -3.33 18.51 40.06
CA GLY A 124 -3.03 19.88 39.65
C GLY A 124 -4.24 20.80 39.82
N GLU A 125 -4.63 21.48 38.74
CA GLU A 125 -5.73 22.46 38.74
C GLU A 125 -7.13 21.84 38.67
N VAL A 126 -7.22 20.53 38.40
CA VAL A 126 -8.50 19.82 38.25
C VAL A 126 -8.74 18.86 39.42
N ASP A 127 -10.01 18.54 39.68
CA ASP A 127 -10.36 17.50 40.63
C ASP A 127 -10.15 16.10 40.04
N SER A 128 -10.16 15.09 40.90
CA SER A 128 -9.89 13.71 40.47
C SER A 128 -10.90 13.20 39.45
N ALA A 129 -12.18 13.59 39.57
CA ALA A 129 -13.23 13.18 38.65
C ALA A 129 -12.99 13.73 37.24
N THR A 130 -12.68 15.02 37.13
CA THR A 130 -12.30 15.62 35.85
C THR A 130 -11.03 15.00 35.30
N GLY A 131 -10.03 14.75 36.15
CA GLY A 131 -8.78 14.09 35.75
C GLY A 131 -9.00 12.70 35.14
N ILE A 132 -9.82 11.86 35.76
CA ILE A 132 -10.19 10.54 35.22
C ILE A 132 -10.94 10.68 33.88
N ASN A 133 -11.85 11.65 33.75
CA ASN A 133 -12.53 11.91 32.48
C ASN A 133 -11.54 12.31 31.37
N VAL A 134 -10.48 13.07 31.69
CA VAL A 134 -9.42 13.41 30.73
C VAL A 134 -8.62 12.18 30.29
N ILE A 135 -8.33 11.24 31.20
CA ILE A 135 -7.68 9.97 30.84
C ILE A 135 -8.57 9.19 29.89
N ALA A 136 -9.83 9.00 30.25
CA ALA A 136 -10.81 8.28 29.42
C ALA A 136 -10.96 8.95 28.04
N ALA A 137 -11.07 10.28 27.98
CA ALA A 137 -11.17 11.01 26.71
C ALA A 137 -9.90 10.82 25.85
N SER A 138 -8.73 10.76 26.49
CA SER A 138 -7.46 10.50 25.81
C SER A 138 -7.41 9.12 25.16
N GLN A 139 -8.02 8.09 25.79
CA GLN A 139 -8.20 6.78 25.16
C GLN A 139 -9.01 6.87 23.87
N VAL A 140 -10.11 7.65 23.87
CA VAL A 140 -10.95 7.84 22.68
C VAL A 140 -10.17 8.56 21.57
N MET A 141 -9.38 9.57 21.91
CA MET A 141 -8.51 10.24 20.94
C MET A 141 -7.49 9.28 20.32
N ILE A 142 -6.87 8.42 21.15
CA ILE A 142 -5.94 7.39 20.66
C ILE A 142 -6.66 6.40 19.72
N ILE A 143 -7.88 5.96 20.05
CA ILE A 143 -8.68 5.11 19.16
C ILE A 143 -8.86 5.78 17.79
N LEU A 144 -9.26 7.05 17.75
CA LEU A 144 -9.51 7.75 16.48
C LEU A 144 -8.26 7.78 15.60
N VAL A 145 -7.10 8.10 16.16
CA VAL A 145 -5.85 8.16 15.37
C VAL A 145 -5.33 6.78 14.98
N LEU A 146 -5.46 5.76 15.84
CA LEU A 146 -5.06 4.39 15.52
C LEU A 146 -5.99 3.74 14.47
N VAL A 147 -7.30 4.02 14.51
CA VAL A 147 -8.22 3.63 13.43
C VAL A 147 -7.81 4.34 12.14
N GLY A 148 -7.44 5.63 12.20
CA GLY A 148 -6.90 6.34 11.05
C GLY A 148 -5.62 5.68 10.47
N VAL A 149 -4.74 5.15 11.32
CA VAL A 149 -3.59 4.34 10.87
C VAL A 149 -4.05 3.12 10.07
N LEU A 150 -5.02 2.36 10.58
CA LEU A 150 -5.55 1.18 9.86
C LEU A 150 -6.22 1.57 8.54
N VAL A 151 -6.98 2.67 8.52
CA VAL A 151 -7.63 3.18 7.30
C VAL A 151 -6.58 3.57 6.26
N LEU A 152 -5.51 4.25 6.64
CA LEU A 152 -4.45 4.63 5.70
C LEU A 152 -3.67 3.41 5.20
N GLN A 153 -3.35 2.44 6.06
CA GLN A 153 -2.64 1.22 5.63
C GLN A 153 -3.53 0.34 4.75
N GLY A 154 -4.82 0.20 5.08
CA GLY A 154 -5.79 -0.54 4.27
C GLY A 154 -6.09 0.16 2.93
N GLY A 155 -6.20 1.50 2.95
CA GLY A 155 -6.38 2.31 1.74
C GLY A 155 -5.18 2.22 0.81
N LEU A 156 -3.96 2.25 1.35
CA LEU A 156 -2.75 2.03 0.57
C LEU A 156 -2.70 0.64 -0.05
N TYR A 157 -3.05 -0.41 0.71
CA TYR A 157 -3.15 -1.77 0.18
C TYR A 157 -4.16 -1.85 -0.97
N TYR A 158 -5.34 -1.23 -0.80
CA TYR A 158 -6.36 -1.21 -1.85
C TYR A 158 -5.90 -0.47 -3.11
N ALA A 159 -5.23 0.68 -2.97
CA ALA A 159 -4.67 1.43 -4.09
C ALA A 159 -3.62 0.61 -4.85
N GLN A 160 -2.69 -0.04 -4.13
CA GLN A 160 -1.65 -0.87 -4.73
C GLN A 160 -2.25 -2.08 -5.46
N TRP A 161 -3.23 -2.76 -4.85
CA TRP A 161 -3.91 -3.88 -5.47
C TRP A 161 -4.64 -3.47 -6.76
N TYR A 162 -5.32 -2.32 -6.74
CA TYR A 162 -6.02 -1.78 -7.89
C TYR A 162 -5.06 -1.41 -9.04
N ASP A 163 -3.94 -0.75 -8.72
CA ASP A 163 -2.92 -0.39 -9.70
C ASP A 163 -2.22 -1.61 -10.32
N GLU A 164 -2.01 -2.66 -9.53
CA GLU A 164 -1.46 -3.94 -10.02
C GLU A 164 -2.42 -4.63 -11.00
N GLU A 165 -3.72 -4.62 -10.70
CA GLU A 165 -4.72 -5.23 -11.59
C GLU A 165 -4.81 -4.49 -12.92
N LEU A 166 -4.85 -3.15 -12.87
CA LEU A 166 -4.89 -2.33 -14.07
C LEU A 166 -3.65 -2.54 -14.95
N LYS A 167 -2.45 -2.63 -14.35
CA LYS A 167 -1.20 -2.91 -15.08
C LYS A 167 -1.24 -4.27 -15.79
N LYS A 168 -1.81 -5.30 -15.17
CA LYS A 168 -1.96 -6.62 -15.82
C LYS A 168 -2.85 -6.55 -17.05
N GLU A 169 -4.02 -5.91 -16.93
CA GLU A 169 -4.94 -5.74 -18.05
C GLU A 169 -4.29 -5.00 -19.23
N PHE A 170 -3.52 -3.95 -18.94
CA PHE A 170 -2.76 -3.23 -19.97
C PHE A 170 -1.74 -4.11 -20.69
N TYR A 171 -0.93 -4.89 -19.95
CA TYR A 171 0.07 -5.78 -20.56
C TYR A 171 -0.55 -6.93 -21.34
N GLU A 172 -1.69 -7.47 -20.88
CA GLU A 172 -2.42 -8.50 -21.62
C GLU A 172 -3.00 -7.95 -22.93
N ASN A 173 -3.55 -6.74 -22.92
CA ASN A 173 -4.05 -6.09 -24.13
C ASN A 173 -2.89 -5.77 -25.10
N GLU A 174 -1.75 -5.27 -24.61
CA GLU A 174 -0.58 -5.01 -25.46
C GLU A 174 -0.03 -6.30 -26.09
N ALA A 175 0.01 -7.39 -25.34
CA ALA A 175 0.42 -8.71 -25.85
C ALA A 175 -0.56 -9.26 -26.91
N ARG A 176 -1.87 -9.07 -26.70
CA ARG A 176 -2.91 -9.45 -27.67
C ARG A 176 -2.83 -8.62 -28.95
N ASP A 177 -2.62 -7.32 -28.83
CA ASP A 177 -2.47 -6.42 -29.96
C ASP A 177 -1.18 -6.74 -30.75
N ALA A 178 -0.07 -6.99 -30.06
CA ALA A 178 1.18 -7.43 -30.68
C ALA A 178 1.05 -8.79 -31.40
N ALA A 179 0.37 -9.77 -30.79
CA ALA A 179 0.09 -11.06 -31.42
C ALA A 179 -0.79 -10.89 -32.66
N SER A 180 -1.85 -10.07 -32.59
CA SER A 180 -2.72 -9.80 -33.72
C SER A 180 -2.02 -9.04 -34.85
N ALA A 181 -1.07 -8.15 -34.52
CA ALA A 181 -0.26 -7.44 -35.49
C ALA A 181 0.76 -8.38 -36.16
N ALA A 182 1.38 -9.29 -35.41
CA ALA A 182 2.25 -10.33 -35.95
C ALA A 182 1.47 -11.29 -36.87
N GLU A 183 0.24 -11.68 -36.51
CA GLU A 183 -0.62 -12.49 -37.38
C GLU A 183 -1.02 -11.75 -38.66
N ARG A 184 -1.33 -10.44 -38.57
CA ARG A 184 -1.63 -9.61 -39.75
C ARG A 184 -0.42 -9.44 -40.66
N GLN A 185 0.78 -9.29 -40.09
CA GLN A 185 2.04 -9.23 -40.84
C GLN A 185 2.34 -10.57 -41.52
N ALA A 186 2.19 -11.70 -40.82
CA ALA A 186 2.39 -13.02 -41.38
C ALA A 186 1.43 -13.31 -42.55
N LYS A 187 0.14 -12.93 -42.42
CA LYS A 187 -0.83 -13.05 -43.52
C LYS A 187 -0.51 -12.15 -44.70
N GLN A 188 -0.05 -10.91 -44.45
CA GLN A 188 0.40 -10.03 -45.54
C GLN A 188 1.64 -10.58 -46.25
N GLU A 189 2.59 -11.18 -45.52
CA GLU A 189 3.75 -11.84 -46.12
C GLU A 189 3.35 -13.06 -46.96
N GLU A 190 2.43 -13.91 -46.46
CA GLU A 190 1.87 -15.03 -47.24
C GLU A 190 1.14 -14.54 -48.50
N ASP A 191 0.31 -13.49 -48.42
CA ASP A 191 -0.42 -12.94 -49.56
C ASP A 191 0.52 -12.30 -50.60
N ILE A 192 1.61 -11.66 -50.16
CA ILE A 192 2.63 -11.10 -51.07
C ILE A 192 3.38 -12.22 -51.78
N ILE A 193 3.78 -13.28 -51.07
CA ILE A 193 4.48 -14.43 -51.65
C ILE A 193 3.56 -15.18 -52.64
N ALA A 194 2.28 -15.34 -52.31
CA ALA A 194 1.30 -15.95 -53.21
C ALA A 194 1.04 -15.10 -54.46
N GLY A 195 0.96 -13.76 -54.31
CA GLY A 195 0.80 -12.83 -55.43
C GLY A 195 2.00 -12.76 -56.37
N ASP A 196 3.22 -12.82 -55.83
CA ASP A 196 4.45 -12.83 -56.64
C ASP A 196 4.61 -14.18 -57.39
N SER A 197 4.24 -15.28 -56.74
CA SER A 197 4.20 -16.61 -57.37
C SER A 197 3.19 -16.68 -58.53
N ALA A 198 2.00 -16.11 -58.36
CA ALA A 198 0.97 -16.03 -59.40
C ALA A 198 1.39 -15.11 -60.56
N ASN A 199 2.04 -13.98 -60.29
CA ASN A 199 2.59 -13.11 -61.34
C ASN A 199 3.71 -13.79 -62.14
N VAL A 200 4.57 -14.59 -61.49
CA VAL A 200 5.61 -15.38 -62.16
C VAL A 200 5.00 -16.47 -63.05
N GLU A 201 3.93 -17.15 -62.61
CA GLU A 201 3.18 -18.09 -63.46
C GLU A 201 2.53 -17.40 -64.67
N ILE A 202 1.92 -16.22 -64.50
CA ILE A 202 1.29 -15.46 -65.59
C ILE A 202 2.34 -14.95 -66.60
N ILE A 203 3.52 -14.54 -66.14
CA ILE A 203 4.63 -14.12 -67.02
C ILE A 203 5.18 -15.33 -67.79
N ALA A 204 5.31 -16.49 -67.14
CA ALA A 204 5.74 -17.73 -67.80
C ALA A 204 4.73 -18.24 -68.84
N GLU A 205 3.43 -18.03 -68.61
CA GLU A 205 2.36 -18.37 -69.55
C GLU A 205 2.33 -17.40 -70.75
N ASN A 206 2.59 -16.11 -70.54
CA ASN A 206 2.67 -15.10 -71.61
C ASN A 206 3.96 -15.18 -72.44
N ASP A 207 5.11 -15.56 -71.88
CA ASP A 207 6.36 -15.78 -72.62
C ASP A 207 6.33 -17.06 -73.50
N GLY A 208 5.32 -17.91 -73.34
CA GLY A 208 5.11 -19.13 -74.13
C GLY A 208 4.56 -18.93 -75.56
N THR A 209 4.18 -17.70 -75.95
CA THR A 209 3.52 -17.44 -77.26
C THR A 209 4.14 -16.29 -78.06
N ALA A 210 5.44 -16.36 -78.34
CA ALA A 210 6.05 -15.57 -79.42
C ALA A 210 7.22 -16.30 -80.08
N ILE A 211 6.91 -17.24 -80.98
CA ILE A 211 7.85 -17.64 -82.04
C ILE A 211 7.24 -17.16 -83.36
N ASP A 212 7.73 -16.03 -83.88
CA ASP A 212 7.78 -15.82 -85.33
C ASP A 212 9.17 -15.31 -85.76
N THR A 213 9.57 -15.91 -86.85
CA THR A 213 10.79 -15.91 -87.62
C THR A 213 11.19 -14.54 -88.17
N LYS A 214 12.48 -14.18 -88.03
CA LYS A 214 13.43 -13.84 -89.12
C LYS A 214 14.66 -13.12 -88.59
N GLY A 215 15.81 -13.53 -89.10
CA GLY A 215 17.12 -13.19 -88.55
C GLY A 215 17.66 -11.79 -88.87
N LYS A 216 18.65 -11.38 -88.07
CA LYS A 216 19.96 -10.86 -88.52
C LYS A 216 20.82 -10.48 -87.32
N LYS A 217 22.09 -10.91 -87.34
CA LYS A 217 23.17 -10.48 -86.45
C LYS A 217 23.38 -8.96 -86.50
N LYS A 218 23.64 -8.32 -85.34
CA LYS A 218 24.68 -7.28 -85.11
C LYS A 218 24.69 -6.87 -83.63
N LYS A 219 25.78 -7.18 -82.90
CA LYS A 219 26.94 -6.32 -82.55
C LYS A 219 26.69 -5.38 -81.36
N ASN A 220 27.46 -5.65 -80.29
CA ASN A 220 27.71 -4.81 -79.12
C ASN A 220 27.86 -3.32 -79.42
N THR A 221 27.26 -2.47 -78.57
CA THR A 221 27.81 -1.17 -78.17
C THR A 221 27.36 -0.76 -76.77
N VAL A 222 28.34 -0.77 -75.87
CA VAL A 222 28.59 0.06 -74.68
C VAL A 222 27.74 1.35 -74.53
N LYS A 223 27.20 1.58 -73.33
CA LYS A 223 27.19 2.89 -72.60
C LYS A 223 26.80 2.65 -71.12
N LYS A 224 27.77 2.57 -70.20
CA LYS A 224 28.23 3.63 -69.28
C LYS A 224 27.12 4.24 -68.37
N ARG A 225 27.12 3.75 -67.12
CA ARG A 225 27.22 4.45 -65.81
C ARG A 225 26.18 5.51 -65.37
N LYS A 226 25.74 5.27 -64.12
CA LYS A 226 25.52 6.17 -62.97
C LYS A 226 24.30 7.12 -63.07
N SER A 227 23.59 7.42 -61.98
CA SER A 227 23.81 7.24 -60.54
C SER A 227 22.55 6.79 -59.84
#